data_AF-K9UAG0-F1
#
_entry.id   AF-K9UAG0-F1
#
_cell.length_a   1.000
_cell.length_b   1.000
_cell.length_c   1.000
_cell.angle_alpha   90.00
_cell.angle_beta   90.00
_cell.angle_gamma   90.00
#
_symmetry.space_group_name_H-M   'P 1'
#
loop_
_entity.id
_entity.type
_entity.pdbx_description
1 polymer ?
#
loop_
_entity_poly.entity_id
_entity_poly.type
_entity_poly.pdbx_seq_one_letter_code
_entity_poly.pdbx_strand_id
1 'polypeptide(L)'
;MVSNFQQVFVEIVNNIEIAPDLTISHPDYPPLTIDPDLYARFSQIPIPLQTKFLTDRVRNYLYNVYFTGSLPTIAATAAAAGLGSPITNNLINGVDIDFYRRLQQSNTSRGYFDINWRVVAETDDGELIISKDGLNLHVDRQHHLPPNFHNATIDDTIPIYLPHSLVGVNTYIMVGNAGSPQQRDLQADDDPLSVKVYFNFTPDAAVAIAQQLTSQLNQLGIAFEFAVLHDPAFFYRYDAATLWLSQANYLKAQPYLINIYQAHQSEFSPQVPLFTKQLAPGLAIAEVPLTTTDSFGRHRCELVARGLVSAELPTENSATASSLSEKHI
;
A
#
# COMPACT_ATOMS: atom_id res chain seq x y z
N MET A 1 2.44 -12.31 21.10
CA MET A 1 3.90 -12.53 21.06
C MET A 1 4.47 -11.44 20.18
N VAL A 2 5.40 -10.62 20.69
CA VAL A 2 6.13 -9.67 19.83
C VAL A 2 6.93 -10.52 18.85
N SER A 3 6.62 -10.43 17.55
CA SER A 3 7.47 -11.00 16.51
C SER A 3 8.88 -10.44 16.73
N ASN A 4 9.81 -11.26 17.20
CA ASN A 4 11.20 -10.87 17.27
C ASN A 4 11.67 -10.73 15.82
N PHE A 5 11.86 -9.51 15.33
CA PHE A 5 12.28 -9.25 13.95
C PHE A 5 13.51 -10.09 13.58
N GLN A 6 14.43 -10.31 14.52
CA GLN A 6 15.59 -11.16 14.31
C GLN A 6 15.21 -12.60 13.93
N GLN A 7 14.19 -13.16 14.58
CA GLN A 7 13.70 -14.50 14.26
C GLN A 7 13.12 -14.53 12.85
N VAL A 8 12.32 -13.53 12.46
CA VAL A 8 11.74 -13.49 11.12
C VAL A 8 12.83 -13.32 10.04
N PHE A 9 13.87 -12.53 10.31
CA PHE A 9 15.01 -12.44 9.39
C PHE A 9 15.73 -13.78 9.23
N VAL A 10 15.94 -14.52 10.32
CA VAL A 10 16.53 -15.86 10.27
C VAL A 10 15.62 -16.81 9.48
N GLU A 11 14.30 -16.74 9.66
CA GLU A 11 13.34 -17.52 8.88
C GLU A 11 13.41 -17.18 7.39
N ILE A 12 13.43 -15.90 7.01
CA ILE A 12 13.55 -15.47 5.61
C ILE A 12 14.85 -16.00 4.99
N VAL A 13 15.98 -15.84 5.68
CA VAL A 13 17.29 -16.28 5.16
C VAL A 13 17.35 -17.80 5.01
N ASN A 14 16.73 -18.55 5.93
CA ASN A 14 16.73 -20.02 5.87
C ASN A 14 15.74 -20.58 4.84
N ASN A 15 14.66 -19.84 4.55
CA ASN A 15 13.59 -20.32 3.70
C ASN A 15 13.67 -19.82 2.26
N ILE A 16 14.33 -18.69 2.00
CA ILE A 16 14.47 -18.13 0.66
C ILE A 16 15.78 -18.59 0.04
N GLU A 17 15.67 -19.31 -1.08
CA GLU A 17 16.80 -19.72 -1.91
C GLU A 17 16.71 -19.04 -3.28
N ILE A 18 17.84 -18.53 -3.78
CA ILE A 18 17.98 -17.98 -5.13
C ILE A 18 18.89 -18.92 -5.92
N ALA A 19 18.32 -19.73 -6.80
CA ALA A 19 19.05 -20.68 -7.59
C ALA A 19 19.83 -20.00 -8.75
N PRO A 20 20.86 -20.66 -9.34
CA PRO A 20 21.65 -20.09 -10.45
C PRO A 20 20.86 -19.78 -11.73
N ASP A 21 19.70 -20.41 -11.91
CA ASP A 21 18.73 -20.13 -12.98
C ASP A 21 17.80 -18.95 -12.66
N LEU A 22 18.06 -18.25 -11.54
CA LEU A 22 17.28 -17.15 -10.99
C LEU A 22 15.88 -17.57 -10.49
N THR A 23 15.66 -18.86 -10.26
CA THR A 23 14.46 -19.32 -9.56
C THR A 23 14.55 -18.92 -8.09
N ILE A 24 13.47 -18.32 -7.57
CA ILE A 24 13.34 -17.98 -6.14
C ILE A 24 12.41 -19.01 -5.50
N SER A 25 12.88 -19.72 -4.49
CA SER A 25 12.15 -20.82 -3.86
C SER A 25 11.87 -20.57 -2.39
N HIS A 26 10.78 -21.16 -1.89
CA HIS A 26 10.43 -21.23 -0.48
C HIS A 26 9.80 -22.60 -0.17
N PRO A 27 10.05 -23.22 1.00
CA PRO A 27 9.49 -24.55 1.33
C PRO A 27 7.97 -24.62 1.24
N ASP A 28 7.28 -23.61 1.79
CA ASP A 28 5.81 -23.59 1.86
C ASP A 28 5.10 -22.90 0.68
N TYR A 29 5.79 -22.15 -0.18
CA TYR A 29 5.18 -21.33 -1.22
C TYR A 29 5.67 -21.71 -2.61
N PRO A 30 4.84 -21.55 -3.67
CA PRO A 30 5.25 -21.85 -5.02
C PRO A 30 6.53 -21.09 -5.42
N PRO A 31 7.48 -21.73 -6.12
CA PRO A 31 8.68 -21.05 -6.58
C PRO A 31 8.35 -20.03 -7.67
N LEU A 32 9.08 -18.92 -7.67
CA LEU A 32 9.03 -17.93 -8.74
C LEU A 32 10.11 -18.27 -9.78
N THR A 33 9.71 -19.05 -10.79
CA THR A 33 10.58 -19.45 -11.89
C THR A 33 10.74 -18.32 -12.91
N ILE A 34 11.73 -18.45 -13.79
CA ILE A 34 11.91 -17.59 -14.95
C ILE A 34 11.70 -18.43 -16.21
N ASP A 35 11.13 -17.82 -17.25
CA ASP A 35 11.03 -18.47 -18.55
C ASP A 35 12.46 -18.73 -19.10
N PRO A 36 12.79 -19.96 -19.56
CA PRO A 36 14.11 -20.27 -20.09
C PRO A 36 14.57 -19.33 -21.22
N ASP A 37 13.66 -18.87 -22.08
CA ASP A 37 13.97 -17.94 -23.16
C ASP A 37 14.30 -16.54 -22.62
N LEU A 38 13.66 -16.15 -21.51
CA LEU A 38 13.97 -14.90 -20.82
C LEU A 38 15.33 -14.99 -20.12
N TYR A 39 15.67 -16.14 -19.52
CA TYR A 39 16.97 -16.38 -18.89
C TYR A 39 18.13 -16.22 -19.88
N ALA A 40 18.02 -16.82 -21.08
CA ALA A 40 19.06 -16.74 -22.09
C ALA A 40 19.34 -15.30 -22.55
N ARG A 41 18.30 -14.45 -22.60
CA ARG A 41 18.42 -13.01 -22.90
C ARG A 41 18.95 -12.23 -21.71
N PHE A 42 18.63 -12.65 -20.50
CA PHE A 42 19.03 -11.97 -19.27
C PHE A 42 20.55 -11.91 -19.09
N SER A 43 21.26 -13.00 -19.43
CA SER A 43 22.73 -13.04 -19.39
C SER A 43 23.41 -12.06 -20.36
N GLN A 44 22.67 -11.48 -21.32
CA GLN A 44 23.19 -10.52 -22.31
C GLN A 44 23.01 -9.06 -21.88
N ILE A 45 22.31 -8.80 -20.77
CA ILE A 45 22.03 -7.45 -20.26
C ILE A 45 23.15 -7.02 -19.29
N PRO A 46 23.48 -5.72 -19.16
CA PRO A 46 24.44 -5.25 -18.16
C PRO A 46 24.15 -5.73 -16.73
N ILE A 47 25.21 -6.11 -15.99
CA ILE A 47 25.14 -6.61 -14.61
C ILE A 47 24.27 -5.72 -13.69
N PRO A 48 24.37 -4.37 -13.71
CA PRO A 48 23.53 -3.53 -12.85
C PRO A 48 22.02 -3.71 -13.09
N LEU A 49 21.62 -3.94 -14.34
CA LEU A 49 20.23 -4.20 -14.70
C LEU A 49 19.81 -5.62 -14.30
N GLN A 50 20.72 -6.60 -14.37
CA GLN A 50 20.47 -7.93 -13.87
C GLN A 50 20.22 -7.92 -12.35
N THR A 51 21.11 -7.28 -11.58
CA THR A 51 20.96 -7.12 -10.13
C THR A 51 19.65 -6.43 -9.77
N LYS A 52 19.31 -5.35 -10.49
CA LYS A 52 18.05 -4.63 -10.26
C LYS A 52 16.83 -5.52 -10.49
N PHE A 53 16.78 -6.22 -11.63
CA PHE A 53 15.68 -7.11 -11.97
C PHE A 53 15.51 -8.24 -10.96
N LEU A 54 16.62 -8.88 -10.54
CA LEU A 54 16.58 -9.93 -9.53
C LEU A 54 16.09 -9.38 -8.18
N THR A 55 16.58 -8.21 -7.78
CA THR A 55 16.13 -7.52 -6.56
C THR A 55 14.64 -7.22 -6.60
N ASP A 56 14.12 -6.72 -7.72
CA ASP A 56 12.70 -6.46 -7.91
C ASP A 56 11.84 -7.73 -7.76
N ARG A 57 12.33 -8.87 -8.28
CA ARG A 57 11.66 -10.17 -8.16
C ARG A 57 11.66 -10.69 -6.72
N VAL A 58 12.82 -10.68 -6.06
CA VAL A 58 12.93 -11.09 -4.65
C VAL A 58 12.06 -10.19 -3.77
N ARG A 59 12.09 -8.86 -3.97
CA ARG A 59 11.22 -7.92 -3.24
C ARG A 59 9.76 -8.31 -3.39
N ASN A 60 9.28 -8.48 -4.61
CA ASN A 60 7.87 -8.78 -4.87
C ASN A 60 7.47 -10.13 -4.25
N TYR A 61 8.36 -11.13 -4.31
CA TYR A 61 8.12 -12.42 -3.67
C TYR A 61 8.01 -12.29 -2.14
N LEU A 62 8.95 -11.60 -1.50
CA LEU A 62 8.91 -11.32 -0.07
C LEU A 62 7.67 -10.52 0.34
N TYR A 63 7.27 -9.54 -0.49
CA TYR A 63 6.09 -8.72 -0.26
C TYR A 63 4.80 -9.54 -0.33
N ASN A 64 4.72 -10.50 -1.26
CA ASN A 64 3.54 -11.35 -1.40
C ASN A 64 3.46 -12.43 -0.31
N VAL A 65 4.60 -13.03 0.06
CA VAL A 65 4.67 -14.09 1.08
C VAL A 65 4.52 -13.53 2.49
N TYR A 66 5.37 -12.57 2.86
CA TYR A 66 5.49 -12.16 4.27
C TYR A 66 4.74 -10.88 4.61
N PHE A 67 4.73 -9.89 3.70
CA PHE A 67 4.08 -8.62 4.00
C PHE A 67 2.56 -8.70 3.84
N THR A 68 2.07 -9.04 2.65
CA THR A 68 0.63 -9.08 2.38
C THR A 68 -0.02 -10.42 2.68
N GLY A 69 0.75 -11.52 2.69
CA GLY A 69 0.18 -12.88 2.72
C GLY A 69 -0.68 -13.18 1.49
N SER A 70 -0.44 -12.49 0.37
CA SER A 70 -1.25 -12.61 -0.84
C SER A 70 -0.94 -13.84 -1.68
N LEU A 71 0.24 -14.44 -1.50
CA LEU A 71 0.61 -15.69 -2.17
C LEU A 71 0.11 -16.87 -1.33
N PRO A 72 -0.78 -17.73 -1.83
CA PRO A 72 -1.20 -18.92 -1.10
C PRO A 72 -0.05 -19.93 -0.99
N THR A 73 -0.03 -20.70 0.10
CA THR A 73 0.92 -21.81 0.25
C THR A 73 0.63 -22.92 -0.76
N ILE A 74 1.61 -23.79 -1.00
CA ILE A 74 1.46 -24.99 -1.84
C ILE A 74 0.31 -25.85 -1.28
N ALA A 75 0.26 -26.01 0.05
CA ALA A 75 -0.79 -26.78 0.72
C ALA A 75 -2.19 -26.14 0.55
N ALA A 76 -2.31 -24.81 0.71
CA ALA A 76 -3.58 -24.12 0.52
C ALA A 76 -4.05 -24.19 -0.94
N THR A 77 -3.13 -24.05 -1.89
CA THR A 77 -3.43 -24.17 -3.32
C THR A 77 -3.93 -25.57 -3.68
N ALA A 78 -3.29 -26.62 -3.15
CA ALA A 78 -3.70 -28.00 -3.35
C ALA A 78 -5.09 -28.29 -2.75
N ALA A 79 -5.37 -27.75 -1.55
CA ALA A 79 -6.69 -27.88 -0.92
C ALA A 79 -7.79 -27.17 -1.73
N ALA A 80 -7.49 -26.01 -2.31
CA ALA A 80 -8.42 -25.24 -3.13
C ALA A 80 -8.72 -25.89 -4.49
N ALA A 81 -7.77 -26.65 -5.07
CA ALA A 81 -7.95 -27.28 -6.39
C ALA A 81 -9.13 -28.27 -6.47
N GLY A 82 -9.63 -28.75 -5.33
CA GLY A 82 -10.83 -29.62 -5.24
C GLY A 82 -12.14 -28.89 -4.91
N LEU A 83 -12.07 -27.61 -4.56
CA LEU A 83 -13.24 -26.79 -4.19
C LEU A 83 -13.58 -25.92 -5.40
N GLY A 84 -14.67 -26.25 -6.09
CA GLY A 84 -15.17 -25.38 -7.16
C GLY A 84 -15.46 -23.98 -6.60
N SER A 85 -14.91 -22.94 -7.21
CA SER A 85 -15.24 -21.57 -6.82
C SER A 85 -16.72 -21.32 -7.06
N PRO A 86 -17.49 -20.83 -6.07
CA PRO A 86 -18.86 -20.44 -6.31
C PRO A 86 -18.87 -19.35 -7.37
N ILE A 87 -19.55 -19.61 -8.49
CA ILE A 87 -19.72 -18.61 -9.55
C ILE A 87 -20.73 -17.60 -9.04
N THR A 88 -20.26 -16.41 -8.69
CA THR A 88 -21.12 -15.26 -8.34
C THR A 88 -21.16 -14.30 -9.52
N ASN A 89 -22.37 -13.89 -9.94
CA ASN A 89 -22.56 -12.97 -11.08
C ASN A 89 -22.52 -11.50 -10.64
N ASN A 90 -21.60 -11.16 -9.73
CA ASN A 90 -21.50 -9.84 -9.10
C ASN A 90 -20.22 -9.08 -9.50
N LEU A 91 -19.39 -9.69 -10.34
CA LEU A 91 -18.11 -9.14 -10.79
C LEU A 91 -18.29 -8.39 -12.11
N ILE A 92 -17.97 -7.10 -12.13
CA ILE A 92 -17.81 -6.30 -13.36
C ILE A 92 -16.35 -5.88 -13.45
N ASN A 93 -15.65 -6.33 -14.50
CA ASN A 93 -14.22 -6.09 -14.71
C ASN A 93 -13.33 -6.45 -13.50
N GLY A 94 -13.69 -7.51 -12.76
CA GLY A 94 -12.95 -7.96 -11.57
C GLY A 94 -13.28 -7.22 -10.28
N VAL A 95 -14.29 -6.34 -10.28
CA VAL A 95 -14.78 -5.64 -9.08
C VAL A 95 -16.09 -6.25 -8.60
N ASP A 96 -16.16 -6.65 -7.33
CA ASP A 96 -17.42 -7.04 -6.69
C ASP A 96 -18.27 -5.78 -6.42
N ILE A 97 -19.30 -5.58 -7.25
CA ILE A 97 -20.10 -4.35 -7.24
C ILE A 97 -20.96 -4.23 -5.99
N ASP A 98 -21.43 -5.35 -5.43
CA ASP A 98 -22.25 -5.33 -4.23
C ASP A 98 -21.42 -4.95 -3.01
N PHE A 99 -20.23 -5.52 -2.88
CA PHE A 99 -19.31 -5.13 -1.83
C PHE A 99 -18.81 -3.69 -1.98
N TYR A 100 -18.47 -3.28 -3.20
CA TYR A 100 -18.12 -1.89 -3.50
C TYR A 100 -19.23 -0.91 -3.06
N ARG A 101 -20.49 -1.22 -3.36
CA ARG A 101 -21.64 -0.40 -2.94
C ARG A 101 -21.80 -0.35 -1.43
N ARG A 102 -21.58 -1.46 -0.73
CA ARG A 102 -21.61 -1.50 0.75
C ARG A 102 -20.53 -0.60 1.35
N LEU A 103 -19.30 -0.65 0.81
CA LEU A 103 -18.22 0.26 1.21
C LEU A 103 -18.59 1.72 0.93
N GLN A 104 -19.15 2.01 -0.24
CA GLN A 104 -19.60 3.35 -0.59
C GLN A 104 -20.65 3.88 0.40
N GLN A 105 -21.66 3.07 0.73
CA GLN A 105 -22.72 3.42 1.68
C GLN A 105 -22.22 3.58 3.12
N SER A 106 -21.14 2.88 3.49
CA SER A 106 -20.50 3.03 4.80
C SER A 106 -19.70 4.33 4.93
N ASN A 107 -19.26 4.94 3.82
CA ASN A 107 -18.49 6.17 3.87
C ASN A 107 -19.38 7.37 4.23
N THR A 108 -19.18 7.95 5.42
CA THR A 108 -19.95 9.09 5.90
C THR A 108 -19.32 10.46 5.57
N SER A 109 -18.21 10.47 4.84
CA SER A 109 -17.59 11.71 4.33
C SER A 109 -18.46 12.34 3.23
N ARG A 110 -18.28 13.64 3.01
CA ARG A 110 -19.09 14.45 2.06
C ARG A 110 -18.29 14.96 0.87
N GLY A 111 -16.99 15.12 1.06
CA GLY A 111 -16.02 15.62 0.09
C GLY A 111 -15.03 16.50 0.83
N TYR A 112 -14.00 16.95 0.14
CA TYR A 112 -12.94 17.77 0.74
C TYR A 112 -12.42 18.79 -0.26
N PHE A 113 -11.78 19.83 0.26
CA PHE A 113 -11.05 20.78 -0.58
C PHE A 113 -9.61 20.31 -0.74
N ASP A 114 -9.23 19.95 -1.96
CA ASP A 114 -7.87 19.64 -2.35
C ASP A 114 -7.14 20.93 -2.70
N ILE A 115 -6.07 21.24 -1.97
CA ILE A 115 -5.34 22.51 -2.08
C ILE A 115 -4.17 22.42 -3.07
N ASN A 116 -3.58 23.59 -3.36
CA ASN A 116 -2.36 23.75 -4.16
C ASN A 116 -2.53 23.47 -5.66
N TRP A 117 -3.71 23.71 -6.23
CA TRP A 117 -3.90 23.70 -7.67
C TRP A 117 -3.52 25.06 -8.25
N ARG A 118 -2.74 25.06 -9.33
CA ARG A 118 -2.36 26.31 -10.01
C ARG A 118 -3.28 26.58 -11.19
N VAL A 119 -3.84 27.78 -11.28
CA VAL A 119 -4.58 28.20 -12.48
C VAL A 119 -3.58 28.42 -13.62
N VAL A 120 -3.72 27.71 -14.72
CA VAL A 120 -2.80 27.77 -15.87
C VAL A 120 -3.43 28.43 -17.10
N ALA A 121 -4.76 28.44 -17.19
CA ALA A 121 -5.49 29.14 -18.23
C ALA A 121 -6.94 29.39 -17.82
N GLU A 122 -7.62 30.23 -18.59
CA GLU A 122 -9.05 30.47 -18.52
C GLU A 122 -9.62 30.29 -19.93
N THR A 123 -10.73 29.59 -20.04
CA THR A 123 -11.44 29.39 -21.31
C THR A 123 -12.28 30.62 -21.65
N ASP A 124 -12.67 30.78 -22.92
CA ASP A 124 -13.54 31.89 -23.35
C ASP A 124 -14.90 31.88 -22.62
N ASP A 125 -15.35 30.71 -22.15
CA ASP A 125 -16.59 30.50 -21.40
C ASP A 125 -16.43 30.77 -19.88
N GLY A 126 -15.24 31.15 -19.43
CA GLY A 126 -14.95 31.53 -18.03
C GLY A 126 -14.64 30.36 -17.08
N GLU A 127 -14.55 29.12 -17.60
CA GLU A 127 -13.99 27.99 -16.83
C GLU A 127 -12.48 28.16 -16.64
N LEU A 128 -11.99 27.76 -15.47
CA LEU A 128 -10.56 27.72 -15.19
C LEU A 128 -9.98 26.37 -15.60
N ILE A 129 -8.81 26.39 -16.23
CA ILE A 129 -7.95 25.22 -16.36
C ILE A 129 -6.91 25.28 -15.26
N ILE A 130 -6.89 24.26 -14.42
CA ILE A 130 -5.98 24.15 -13.28
C ILE A 130 -5.03 22.98 -13.45
N SER A 131 -3.86 23.06 -12.84
CA SER A 131 -2.82 22.02 -12.92
C SER A 131 -2.25 21.68 -11.56
N LYS A 132 -2.04 20.37 -11.34
CA LYS A 132 -1.31 19.81 -10.19
C LYS A 132 -0.71 18.47 -10.58
N ASP A 133 0.57 18.26 -10.30
CA ASP A 133 1.28 16.99 -10.54
C ASP A 133 1.12 16.42 -11.97
N GLY A 134 1.04 17.30 -12.97
CA GLY A 134 0.87 16.93 -14.38
C GLY A 134 -0.57 16.62 -14.80
N LEU A 135 -1.53 16.67 -13.88
CA LEU A 135 -2.96 16.57 -14.16
C LEU A 135 -3.55 17.95 -14.40
N ASN A 136 -4.23 18.12 -15.53
CA ASN A 136 -4.99 19.33 -15.84
C ASN A 136 -6.49 19.05 -15.75
N LEU A 137 -7.24 19.92 -15.06
CA LEU A 137 -8.69 19.81 -14.91
C LEU A 137 -9.36 21.11 -15.37
N HIS A 138 -10.54 20.96 -15.96
CA HIS A 138 -11.48 22.06 -16.17
C HIS A 138 -12.36 22.20 -14.92
N VAL A 139 -12.44 23.40 -14.36
CA VAL A 139 -13.24 23.65 -13.18
C VAL A 139 -14.13 24.89 -13.34
N ASP A 140 -15.43 24.67 -13.16
CA ASP A 140 -16.39 25.75 -12.96
C ASP A 140 -16.19 26.43 -11.60
N ARG A 141 -16.20 27.77 -11.62
CA ARG A 141 -15.96 28.62 -10.45
C ARG A 141 -17.02 28.44 -9.36
N GLN A 142 -18.28 28.28 -9.72
CA GLN A 142 -19.38 28.25 -8.76
C GLN A 142 -19.54 26.88 -8.11
N HIS A 143 -19.23 25.81 -8.84
CA HIS A 143 -19.44 24.43 -8.38
C HIS A 143 -18.22 23.84 -7.69
N HIS A 144 -17.00 24.18 -8.13
CA HIS A 144 -15.79 23.49 -7.68
C HIS A 144 -14.90 24.34 -6.77
N LEU A 145 -15.03 25.67 -6.79
CA LEU A 145 -14.24 26.54 -5.94
C LEU A 145 -15.03 27.03 -4.71
N PRO A 146 -14.35 27.23 -3.57
CA PRO A 146 -14.96 27.93 -2.45
C PRO A 146 -15.22 29.42 -2.81
N PRO A 147 -16.22 30.07 -2.21
CA PRO A 147 -16.66 31.41 -2.61
C PRO A 147 -15.57 32.49 -2.63
N ASN A 148 -14.59 32.39 -1.75
CA ASN A 148 -13.47 33.34 -1.67
C ASN A 148 -12.46 33.22 -2.82
N PHE A 149 -12.55 32.17 -3.64
CA PHE A 149 -11.68 31.96 -4.81
C PHE A 149 -12.41 32.15 -6.14
N HIS A 150 -13.67 32.59 -6.14
CA HIS A 150 -14.44 32.80 -7.38
C HIS A 150 -13.81 33.80 -8.34
N ASN A 151 -12.98 34.73 -7.84
CA ASN A 151 -12.26 35.72 -8.65
C ASN A 151 -10.81 35.32 -8.97
N ALA A 152 -10.43 34.06 -8.78
CA ALA A 152 -9.08 33.59 -9.08
C ALA A 152 -8.71 33.83 -10.55
N THR A 153 -7.45 34.17 -10.78
CA THR A 153 -6.87 34.47 -12.09
C THR A 153 -5.72 33.53 -12.39
N ILE A 154 -5.21 33.59 -13.63
CA ILE A 154 -4.02 32.83 -14.06
C ILE A 154 -2.88 33.06 -13.06
N ASP A 155 -2.15 32.00 -12.77
CA ASP A 155 -1.06 31.90 -11.78
C ASP A 155 -1.49 31.84 -10.30
N ASP A 156 -2.76 32.08 -9.97
CA ASP A 156 -3.25 31.88 -8.60
C ASP A 156 -3.17 30.40 -8.19
N THR A 157 -2.97 30.20 -6.89
CA THR A 157 -3.06 28.88 -6.25
C THR A 157 -4.37 28.76 -5.50
N ILE A 158 -5.18 27.77 -5.87
CA ILE A 158 -6.55 27.61 -5.41
C ILE A 158 -6.83 26.20 -4.88
N PRO A 159 -7.82 26.06 -3.99
CA PRO A 159 -8.40 24.77 -3.65
C PRO A 159 -9.56 24.39 -4.59
N ILE A 160 -9.78 23.09 -4.79
CA ILE A 160 -10.95 22.56 -5.49
C ILE A 160 -11.69 21.53 -4.66
N TYR A 161 -12.99 21.45 -4.83
CA TYR A 161 -13.82 20.44 -4.19
C TYR A 161 -13.69 19.09 -4.91
N LEU A 162 -13.19 18.08 -4.19
CA LEU A 162 -13.06 16.70 -4.66
C LEU A 162 -14.05 15.77 -3.94
N PRO A 163 -14.47 14.67 -4.60
CA PRO A 163 -15.35 13.68 -4.00
C PRO A 163 -14.68 13.00 -2.80
N HIS A 164 -15.49 12.45 -1.90
CA HIS A 164 -15.03 11.79 -0.67
C HIS A 164 -14.44 10.38 -0.87
N SER A 165 -14.18 9.99 -2.12
CA SER A 165 -13.69 8.65 -2.43
C SER A 165 -12.81 8.62 -3.66
N LEU A 166 -11.80 7.77 -3.62
CA LEU A 166 -10.90 7.45 -4.74
C LEU A 166 -10.94 5.95 -5.02
N VAL A 167 -10.55 5.56 -6.22
CA VAL A 167 -10.39 4.15 -6.62
C VAL A 167 -8.92 3.86 -6.81
N GLY A 168 -8.38 2.94 -6.01
CA GLY A 168 -7.05 2.38 -6.19
C GLY A 168 -7.11 1.05 -6.96
N VAL A 169 -5.94 0.50 -7.34
CA VAL A 169 -5.85 -0.73 -8.16
C VAL A 169 -6.70 -1.88 -7.61
N ASN A 170 -6.69 -2.09 -6.29
CA ASN A 170 -7.48 -3.13 -5.61
C ASN A 170 -8.29 -2.58 -4.43
N THR A 171 -8.40 -1.25 -4.30
CA THR A 171 -8.96 -0.62 -3.10
C THR A 171 -10.02 0.41 -3.41
N TYR A 172 -11.02 0.49 -2.55
CA TYR A 172 -11.88 1.66 -2.41
C TYR A 172 -11.30 2.53 -1.30
N ILE A 173 -11.03 3.80 -1.59
CA ILE A 173 -10.36 4.71 -0.67
C ILE A 173 -11.38 5.76 -0.22
N MET A 174 -11.65 5.83 1.08
CA MET A 174 -12.48 6.85 1.70
C MET A 174 -11.60 7.99 2.18
N VAL A 175 -11.92 9.22 1.78
CA VAL A 175 -11.18 10.42 2.19
C VAL A 175 -12.01 11.20 3.20
N GLY A 176 -11.38 11.67 4.28
CA GLY A 176 -12.03 12.49 5.30
C GLY A 176 -12.44 13.86 4.78
N ASN A 177 -13.45 14.47 5.41
CA ASN A 177 -13.91 15.84 5.09
C ASN A 177 -12.80 16.90 5.26
N ALA A 178 -11.83 16.58 6.10
CA ALA A 178 -10.64 17.38 6.38
C ALA A 178 -9.49 17.16 5.37
N GLY A 179 -9.71 16.33 4.34
CA GLY A 179 -8.75 15.99 3.30
C GLY A 179 -7.86 14.80 3.63
N SER A 180 -6.80 14.66 2.85
CA SER A 180 -5.76 13.64 2.99
C SER A 180 -4.63 14.11 3.92
N PRO A 181 -4.02 13.21 4.71
CA PRO A 181 -2.83 13.52 5.49
C PRO A 181 -1.68 14.14 4.68
N GLN A 182 -1.52 13.76 3.40
CA GLN A 182 -0.46 14.29 2.53
C GLN A 182 -0.55 15.81 2.32
N GLN A 183 -1.74 16.39 2.37
CA GLN A 183 -1.97 17.77 1.96
C GLN A 183 -1.64 18.79 3.04
N ARG A 184 -1.90 18.45 4.32
CA ARG A 184 -1.74 19.39 5.44
C ARG A 184 -0.31 19.55 5.91
N ASP A 185 0.48 18.52 5.68
CA ASP A 185 1.76 18.33 6.34
C ASP A 185 2.92 18.95 5.53
N LEU A 186 2.73 19.25 4.23
CA LEU A 186 3.69 19.98 3.39
C LEU A 186 3.88 21.47 3.77
N GLN A 187 3.14 21.98 4.76
CA GLN A 187 3.25 23.37 5.24
C GLN A 187 4.01 23.50 6.58
N ALA A 188 4.45 22.40 7.18
CA ALA A 188 5.30 22.42 8.37
C ALA A 188 6.77 22.20 7.97
N ASP A 189 7.69 23.01 8.51
CA ASP A 189 9.15 22.90 8.28
C ASP A 189 9.78 21.62 8.87
N ASP A 190 9.00 20.79 9.58
CA ASP A 190 9.40 19.50 10.13
C ASP A 190 8.92 18.36 9.22
N ASP A 191 9.78 17.37 8.93
CA ASP A 191 9.41 16.14 8.20
C ASP A 191 8.19 15.50 8.89
N PRO A 192 6.97 15.64 8.33
CA PRO A 192 5.78 15.37 9.10
C PRO A 192 5.59 13.86 9.14
N LEU A 193 5.82 13.28 10.31
CA LEU A 193 5.71 11.85 10.48
C LEU A 193 4.24 11.42 10.36
N SER A 194 3.98 10.51 9.42
CA SER A 194 2.67 9.91 9.24
C SER A 194 2.67 8.44 9.67
N VAL A 195 1.49 7.92 9.98
CA VAL A 195 1.32 6.53 10.37
C VAL A 195 0.26 5.85 9.51
N LYS A 196 0.49 4.57 9.23
CA LYS A 196 -0.47 3.70 8.58
C LYS A 196 -0.86 2.59 9.54
N VAL A 197 -2.15 2.52 9.89
CA VAL A 197 -2.74 1.42 10.65
C VAL A 197 -3.24 0.38 9.66
N TYR A 198 -2.92 -0.89 9.87
CA TYR A 198 -3.28 -2.02 9.03
C TYR A 198 -4.32 -2.88 9.73
N PHE A 199 -5.33 -3.30 8.98
CA PHE A 199 -6.45 -4.11 9.46
C PHE A 199 -6.50 -5.41 8.66
N ASN A 200 -6.51 -6.53 9.38
CA ASN A 200 -6.79 -7.86 8.87
C ASN A 200 -8.07 -8.38 9.54
N PHE A 201 -9.18 -8.26 8.82
CA PHE A 201 -10.54 -8.48 9.31
C PHE A 201 -11.42 -9.07 8.21
N THR A 202 -12.67 -9.40 8.51
CA THR A 202 -13.62 -9.90 7.51
C THR A 202 -14.18 -8.77 6.63
N PRO A 203 -14.75 -9.10 5.45
CA PRO A 203 -15.46 -8.12 4.62
C PRO A 203 -16.60 -7.40 5.36
N ASP A 204 -17.34 -8.12 6.21
CA ASP A 204 -18.45 -7.54 6.97
C ASP A 204 -17.96 -6.54 8.03
N ALA A 205 -16.87 -6.88 8.73
CA ALA A 205 -16.22 -5.97 9.66
C ALA A 205 -15.70 -4.72 8.95
N ALA A 206 -15.14 -4.84 7.74
CA ALA A 206 -14.68 -3.66 6.99
C ALA A 206 -15.78 -2.64 6.74
N VAL A 207 -16.99 -3.09 6.36
CA VAL A 207 -18.14 -2.20 6.14
C VAL A 207 -18.61 -1.56 7.46
N ALA A 208 -18.73 -2.35 8.53
CA ALA A 208 -19.17 -1.85 9.83
C ALA A 208 -18.18 -0.86 10.45
N ILE A 209 -16.88 -1.18 10.38
CA ILE A 209 -15.79 -0.36 10.89
C ILE A 209 -15.63 0.91 10.04
N ALA A 210 -15.74 0.82 8.71
CA ALA A 210 -15.69 2.00 7.84
C ALA A 210 -16.70 3.05 8.29
N GLN A 211 -17.96 2.66 8.52
CA GLN A 211 -19.01 3.57 8.95
C GLN A 211 -18.71 4.26 10.29
N GLN A 212 -18.27 3.49 11.29
CA GLN A 212 -17.91 4.04 12.60
C GLN A 212 -16.71 4.98 12.49
N LEU A 213 -15.70 4.56 11.75
CA LEU A 213 -14.43 5.25 11.62
C LEU A 213 -14.58 6.57 10.85
N THR A 214 -15.22 6.56 9.68
CA THR A 214 -15.44 7.79 8.91
C THR A 214 -16.31 8.76 9.68
N SER A 215 -17.35 8.28 10.39
CA SER A 215 -18.23 9.15 11.17
C SER A 215 -17.44 9.86 12.28
N GLN A 216 -16.72 9.09 13.07
CA GLN A 216 -15.99 9.60 14.23
C GLN A 216 -14.84 10.54 13.84
N LEU A 217 -14.03 10.16 12.84
CA LEU A 217 -12.91 10.98 12.41
C LEU A 217 -13.38 12.28 11.75
N ASN A 218 -14.47 12.24 10.98
CA ASN A 218 -15.05 13.45 10.40
C ASN A 218 -15.62 14.40 11.47
N GLN A 219 -16.28 13.86 12.50
CA GLN A 219 -16.76 14.68 13.62
C GLN A 219 -15.63 15.40 14.36
N LEU A 220 -14.44 14.78 14.40
CA LEU A 220 -13.23 15.34 15.01
C LEU A 220 -12.44 16.28 14.07
N GLY A 221 -12.86 16.44 12.81
CA GLY A 221 -12.14 17.23 11.82
C GLY A 221 -10.75 16.67 11.47
N ILE A 222 -10.56 15.36 11.62
CA ILE A 222 -9.30 14.67 11.35
C ILE A 222 -9.19 14.37 9.85
N ALA A 223 -8.07 14.75 9.25
CA ALA A 223 -7.72 14.35 7.89
C ALA A 223 -7.27 12.88 7.89
N PHE A 224 -7.79 12.09 6.95
CA PHE A 224 -7.49 10.66 6.85
C PHE A 224 -7.74 10.13 5.43
N GLU A 225 -7.06 9.03 5.12
CA GLU A 225 -7.44 8.13 4.03
C GLU A 225 -7.64 6.73 4.58
N PHE A 226 -8.80 6.13 4.33
CA PHE A 226 -9.09 4.75 4.69
C PHE A 226 -9.28 3.92 3.43
N ALA A 227 -8.26 3.15 3.07
CA ALA A 227 -8.26 2.29 1.90
C ALA A 227 -8.63 0.86 2.30
N VAL A 228 -9.68 0.31 1.70
CA VAL A 228 -10.19 -1.05 1.93
C VAL A 228 -10.13 -1.82 0.62
N LEU A 229 -9.73 -3.09 0.63
CA LEU A 229 -9.83 -3.94 -0.56
C LEU A 229 -11.28 -3.94 -1.08
N HIS A 230 -11.47 -3.78 -2.39
CA HIS A 230 -12.82 -3.66 -2.96
C HIS A 230 -13.44 -5.00 -3.40
N ASP A 231 -12.72 -6.11 -3.21
CA ASP A 231 -13.20 -7.46 -3.51
C ASP A 231 -13.09 -8.34 -2.24
N PRO A 232 -14.20 -8.92 -1.75
CA PRO A 232 -14.22 -9.85 -0.63
C PRO A 232 -13.24 -11.03 -0.79
N ALA A 233 -12.98 -11.46 -2.02
CA ALA A 233 -12.07 -12.55 -2.32
C ALA A 233 -10.63 -12.26 -1.89
N PHE A 234 -10.24 -11.00 -1.70
CA PHE A 234 -8.89 -10.61 -1.28
C PHE A 234 -8.71 -10.45 0.24
N PHE A 235 -9.74 -10.67 1.05
CA PHE A 235 -9.69 -10.49 2.51
C PHE A 235 -8.88 -11.55 3.27
N TYR A 236 -8.25 -12.49 2.56
CA TYR A 236 -7.21 -13.36 3.14
C TYR A 236 -5.88 -12.62 3.37
N ARG A 237 -5.70 -11.44 2.76
CA ARG A 237 -4.50 -10.61 2.92
C ARG A 237 -4.42 -9.97 4.29
N TYR A 238 -3.20 -9.85 4.80
CA TYR A 238 -2.91 -9.23 6.09
C TYR A 238 -3.11 -7.70 6.08
N ASP A 239 -3.15 -7.09 4.90
CA ASP A 239 -3.36 -5.66 4.68
C ASP A 239 -4.73 -5.37 4.04
N ALA A 240 -5.79 -6.07 4.49
CA ALA A 240 -7.14 -5.96 3.95
C ALA A 240 -7.70 -4.53 3.98
N ALA A 241 -7.32 -3.74 4.97
CA ALA A 241 -7.49 -2.30 4.92
C ALA A 241 -6.31 -1.55 5.56
N THR A 242 -6.19 -0.27 5.20
CA THR A 242 -5.21 0.65 5.78
C THR A 242 -5.84 2.00 6.08
N LEU A 243 -5.54 2.54 7.26
CA LEU A 243 -5.89 3.90 7.67
C LEU A 243 -4.63 4.74 7.74
N TRP A 244 -4.59 5.82 6.96
CA TRP A 244 -3.52 6.80 6.98
C TRP A 244 -3.91 8.03 7.77
N LEU A 245 -3.02 8.43 8.69
CA LEU A 245 -3.15 9.61 9.54
C LEU A 245 -1.77 10.28 9.69
N SER A 246 -1.75 11.58 9.98
CA SER A 246 -0.56 12.18 10.61
C SER A 246 -0.39 11.62 12.02
N GLN A 247 0.83 11.59 12.57
CA GLN A 247 1.08 11.08 13.92
C GLN A 247 0.23 11.79 14.97
N ALA A 248 0.09 13.12 14.89
CA ALA A 248 -0.73 13.90 15.80
C ALA A 248 -2.22 13.51 15.73
N ASN A 249 -2.74 13.24 14.53
CA ASN A 249 -4.12 12.79 14.36
C ASN A 249 -4.33 11.34 14.81
N TYR A 250 -3.32 10.48 14.68
CA TYR A 250 -3.37 9.13 15.25
C TYR A 250 -3.53 9.14 16.77
N LEU A 251 -2.80 9.98 17.49
CA LEU A 251 -2.95 10.10 18.94
C LEU A 251 -4.38 10.52 19.34
N LYS A 252 -5.03 11.39 18.54
CA LYS A 252 -6.43 11.77 18.76
C LYS A 252 -7.41 10.64 18.40
N ALA A 253 -7.11 9.85 17.37
CA ALA A 253 -7.94 8.74 16.90
C ALA A 253 -7.80 7.47 17.77
N GLN A 254 -6.68 7.31 18.48
CA GLN A 254 -6.32 6.07 19.18
C GLN A 254 -7.40 5.55 20.15
N PRO A 255 -8.04 6.36 21.02
CA PRO A 255 -9.09 5.86 21.92
C PRO A 255 -10.27 5.23 21.16
N TYR A 256 -10.62 5.79 20.01
CA TYR A 256 -11.70 5.28 19.17
C TYR A 256 -11.30 4.00 18.44
N LEU A 257 -10.06 3.92 17.94
CA LEU A 257 -9.53 2.70 17.34
C LEU A 257 -9.53 1.53 18.35
N ILE A 258 -9.23 1.79 19.62
CA ILE A 258 -9.31 0.79 20.69
C ILE A 258 -10.76 0.31 20.86
N ASN A 259 -11.72 1.23 20.96
CA ASN A 259 -13.13 0.87 21.13
C ASN A 259 -13.69 0.08 19.92
N ILE A 260 -13.36 0.52 18.70
CA ILE A 260 -13.74 -0.17 17.47
C ILE A 260 -13.17 -1.59 17.46
N TYR A 261 -11.89 -1.75 17.79
CA TYR A 261 -11.27 -3.07 17.85
C TYR A 261 -11.96 -3.98 18.87
N GLN A 262 -12.24 -3.47 20.08
CA GLN A 262 -12.91 -4.24 21.12
C GLN A 262 -14.33 -4.68 20.70
N ALA A 263 -15.05 -3.83 19.98
CA ALA A 263 -16.40 -4.15 19.49
C ALA A 263 -16.41 -5.21 18.38
N HIS A 264 -15.33 -5.32 17.60
CA HIS A 264 -15.23 -6.17 16.41
C HIS A 264 -14.20 -7.30 16.54
N GLN A 265 -13.66 -7.55 17.73
CA GLN A 265 -12.48 -8.41 17.94
C GLN A 265 -12.62 -9.81 17.30
N SER A 266 -13.81 -10.42 17.35
CA SER A 266 -14.05 -11.74 16.79
C SER A 266 -13.99 -11.80 15.26
N GLU A 267 -14.01 -10.65 14.60
CA GLU A 267 -13.98 -10.53 13.14
C GLU A 267 -12.58 -10.19 12.60
N PHE A 268 -11.57 -10.11 13.48
CA PHE A 268 -10.17 -9.95 13.09
C PHE A 268 -9.45 -11.29 12.95
N SER A 269 -8.69 -11.43 11.88
CA SER A 269 -7.75 -12.54 11.71
C SER A 269 -6.42 -12.16 12.38
N PRO A 270 -5.73 -13.08 13.09
CA PRO A 270 -4.65 -12.69 13.99
C PRO A 270 -3.38 -12.17 13.30
N GLN A 271 -3.15 -12.53 12.04
CA GLN A 271 -1.96 -12.18 11.26
C GLN A 271 -1.91 -10.69 10.95
N VAL A 272 -0.70 -10.13 10.86
CA VAL A 272 -0.46 -8.72 10.52
C VAL A 272 0.68 -8.61 9.52
N PRO A 273 0.77 -7.53 8.72
CA PRO A 273 1.85 -7.40 7.75
C PRO A 273 3.23 -7.39 8.40
N LEU A 274 4.19 -8.10 7.80
CA LEU A 274 5.56 -8.09 8.31
C LEU A 274 6.14 -6.66 8.36
N PHE A 275 7.10 -6.42 9.26
CA PHE A 275 7.74 -5.11 9.51
C PHE A 275 6.87 -4.07 10.19
N THR A 276 5.60 -4.38 10.47
CA THR A 276 4.71 -3.51 11.26
C THR A 276 4.81 -3.84 12.75
N LYS A 277 4.50 -2.85 13.60
CA LYS A 277 4.32 -3.08 15.03
C LYS A 277 2.91 -3.60 15.26
N GLN A 278 2.81 -4.84 15.73
CA GLN A 278 1.52 -5.39 16.14
C GLN A 278 0.94 -4.62 17.34
N LEU A 279 -0.29 -4.14 17.20
CA LEU A 279 -1.07 -3.51 18.26
C LEU A 279 -1.98 -4.53 18.94
N ALA A 280 -2.62 -5.40 18.14
CA ALA A 280 -3.48 -6.49 18.58
C ALA A 280 -3.53 -7.58 17.47
N PRO A 281 -4.11 -8.77 17.72
CA PRO A 281 -4.40 -9.73 16.65
C PRO A 281 -5.15 -9.06 15.49
N GLY A 282 -4.56 -9.07 14.29
CA GLY A 282 -5.12 -8.45 13.09
C GLY A 282 -5.03 -6.93 12.99
N LEU A 283 -4.39 -6.26 13.95
CA LEU A 283 -4.22 -4.81 13.96
C LEU A 283 -2.75 -4.44 14.15
N ALA A 284 -2.20 -3.66 13.23
CA ALA A 284 -0.81 -3.23 13.33
C ALA A 284 -0.61 -1.80 12.85
N ILE A 285 0.56 -1.24 13.11
CA ILE A 285 0.92 0.12 12.75
C ILE A 285 2.33 0.20 12.17
N ALA A 286 2.53 1.11 11.23
CA ALA A 286 3.84 1.51 10.75
C ALA A 286 3.96 3.02 10.65
N GLU A 287 5.17 3.54 10.89
CA GLU A 287 5.55 4.90 10.56
C GLU A 287 5.99 4.96 9.10
N VAL A 288 5.44 5.94 8.37
CA VAL A 288 5.68 6.13 6.93
C VAL A 288 6.06 7.59 6.71
N PRO A 289 7.27 7.87 6.19
CA PRO A 289 7.63 9.23 5.79
C PRO A 289 6.72 9.70 4.66
N LEU A 290 6.28 10.96 4.66
CA LEU A 290 5.42 11.50 3.60
C LEU A 290 6.13 11.61 2.24
N THR A 291 7.46 11.53 2.23
CA THR A 291 8.32 11.70 1.06
C THR A 291 8.51 10.43 0.23
N THR A 292 8.07 9.26 0.71
CA THR A 292 8.26 7.99 -0.02
C THR A 292 7.15 7.77 -1.04
N THR A 293 7.52 7.60 -2.31
CA THR A 293 6.58 7.24 -3.40
C THR A 293 6.22 5.75 -3.40
N ASP A 294 7.06 4.90 -2.82
CA ASP A 294 6.80 3.46 -2.67
C ASP A 294 6.00 3.15 -1.40
N SER A 295 5.12 2.15 -1.47
CA SER A 295 4.42 1.66 -0.28
C SER A 295 5.42 1.15 0.78
N PHE A 296 5.11 1.37 2.07
CA PHE A 296 5.92 0.92 3.20
C PHE A 296 6.42 -0.52 3.07
N GLY A 297 5.52 -1.47 2.79
CA GLY A 297 5.89 -2.89 2.69
C GLY A 297 6.87 -3.16 1.55
N ARG A 298 6.67 -2.56 0.37
CA ARG A 298 7.61 -2.69 -0.76
C ARG A 298 8.99 -2.14 -0.41
N HIS A 299 9.04 -0.98 0.25
CA HIS A 299 10.30 -0.41 0.71
C HIS A 299 11.02 -1.36 1.67
N ARG A 300 10.33 -1.91 2.69
CA ARG A 300 10.97 -2.81 3.66
C ARG A 300 11.44 -4.11 2.99
N CYS A 301 10.62 -4.70 2.13
CA CYS A 301 11.01 -5.89 1.36
C CYS A 301 12.18 -5.61 0.39
N GLU A 302 12.29 -4.41 -0.16
CA GLU A 302 13.40 -4.00 -1.04
C GLU A 302 14.73 -4.02 -0.29
N LEU A 303 14.75 -3.51 0.95
CA LEU A 303 15.96 -3.53 1.79
C LEU A 303 16.42 -4.97 2.06
N VAL A 304 15.49 -5.87 2.36
CA VAL A 304 15.80 -7.30 2.58
C VAL A 304 16.27 -7.96 1.29
N ALA A 305 15.56 -7.73 0.19
CA ALA A 305 15.89 -8.27 -1.12
C ALA A 305 17.30 -7.88 -1.57
N ARG A 306 17.69 -6.60 -1.39
CA ARG A 306 19.06 -6.14 -1.68
C ARG A 306 20.09 -6.91 -0.87
N GLY A 307 19.82 -7.13 0.42
CA GLY A 307 20.71 -7.90 1.30
C GLY A 307 20.91 -9.33 0.80
N LEU A 308 19.81 -10.04 0.49
CA LEU A 308 19.85 -11.39 -0.05
C LEU A 308 20.61 -11.46 -1.38
N VAL A 309 20.25 -10.59 -2.34
CA VAL A 309 20.89 -10.56 -3.67
C VAL A 309 22.38 -10.21 -3.60
N SER A 310 22.78 -9.33 -2.68
CA SER A 310 24.18 -8.95 -2.50
C SER A 310 25.03 -10.05 -1.87
N ALA A 311 24.41 -10.98 -1.12
CA ALA A 311 25.10 -12.13 -0.54
C ALA A 311 25.34 -13.23 -1.59
N GLU A 312 24.44 -13.38 -2.56
CA GLU A 312 24.50 -14.41 -3.61
C GLU A 312 25.31 -13.99 -4.84
N LEU A 313 25.34 -12.69 -5.18
CA LEU A 313 26.11 -12.20 -6.31
C LEU A 313 27.56 -11.90 -5.91
N PRO A 314 28.58 -12.31 -6.70
CA PRO A 314 29.94 -11.89 -6.47
C PRO A 314 30.03 -10.36 -6.57
N THR A 315 30.47 -9.71 -5.50
CA THR A 315 30.88 -8.30 -5.59
C THR A 315 32.10 -8.19 -6.52
N GLU A 316 32.24 -7.11 -7.29
CA GLU A 316 33.41 -6.89 -8.18
C GLU A 316 34.77 -7.04 -7.45
N ASN A 317 34.79 -6.91 -6.12
CA ASN A 317 35.96 -7.10 -5.26
C ASN A 317 36.29 -8.56 -4.89
N SER A 318 35.43 -9.53 -5.22
CA SER A 318 35.66 -10.96 -4.93
C SER A 318 36.43 -11.70 -6.03
N ALA A 319 36.42 -11.16 -7.27
CA ALA A 319 37.19 -11.70 -8.40
C ALA A 319 38.69 -11.40 -8.31
N THR A 320 39.09 -10.40 -7.52
CA THR A 320 40.51 -10.05 -7.29
C THR A 320 41.13 -10.74 -6.09
N ALA A 321 40.33 -11.25 -5.15
CA ALA A 321 40.84 -12.00 -3.98
C ALA A 321 41.21 -13.46 -4.33
N SER A 322 40.51 -14.08 -5.27
CA SER A 322 40.75 -15.48 -5.66
C SER A 322 41.94 -15.68 -6.61
N SER A 323 42.50 -14.60 -7.18
CA SER A 323 43.70 -14.67 -8.04
C SER A 323 45.03 -14.43 -7.31
N LEU A 324 44.98 -14.16 -6.00
CA LEU A 324 46.17 -13.94 -5.17
C LEU A 324 46.59 -15.16 -4.33
N SER A 325 45.77 -16.21 -4.25
CA SER A 325 46.07 -17.44 -3.48
C SER A 325 46.72 -18.57 -4.28
N GLU A 326 46.87 -18.46 -5.61
CA GLU A 326 47.44 -19.53 -6.45
C GLU A 326 48.90 -19.33 -6.87
N LYS A 327 49.63 -18.35 -6.31
CA LYS A 327 51.03 -18.08 -6.69
C LYS A 327 52.12 -18.46 -5.69
N HIS A 328 51.83 -19.16 -4.59
CA HIS A 328 52.85 -19.70 -3.70
C HIS A 328 52.57 -21.16 -3.32
N ILE A 329 52.94 -22.09 -4.22
CA ILE A 329 53.58 -23.37 -3.89
C ILE A 329 54.71 -23.59 -4.90
#